data_AF-A0A562XGS4-F1
#
_entry.id   AF-A0A562XGS4-F1
#
_cell.length_a   1.000
_cell.length_b   1.000
_cell.length_c   1.000
_cell.angle_alpha   90.00
_cell.angle_beta   90.00
_cell.angle_gamma   90.00
#
_symmetry.space_group_name_H-M   'P 1'
#
loop_
_entity.id
_entity.type
_entity.pdbx_description
1 polymer ?
#
loop_
_entity_poly.entity_id
_entity_poly.type
_entity_poly.pdbx_seq_one_letter_code
_entity_poly.pdbx_strand_id
1 'polypeptide(L)' 'MKQNNKVYCNICLDSDDNAVFIQAIHKGENVDICTSCMPTVIHGSGSAIKSNAEVKNEVE' A
#
# COMPACT_ATOMS: atom_id res chain seq x y z
N MET A 1 -2.47 -3.85 0.69
CA MET A 1 -2.63 -5.30 0.48
C MET A 1 -2.89 -5.96 1.83
N LYS A 2 -3.80 -6.94 1.93
CA LYS A 2 -4.07 -7.65 3.19
C LYS A 2 -3.65 -9.12 3.09
N GLN A 3 -2.79 -9.58 4.00
CA GLN A 3 -2.29 -10.97 4.02
C GLN A 3 -1.87 -11.36 5.44
N ASN A 4 -2.12 -12.61 5.82
CA ASN A 4 -1.70 -13.18 7.12
C ASN A 4 -2.10 -12.30 8.33
N ASN A 5 -3.33 -11.78 8.31
CA ASN A 5 -3.87 -10.88 9.34
C ASN A 5 -3.11 -9.54 9.49
N LYS A 6 -2.32 -9.15 8.49
CA LYS A 6 -1.62 -7.86 8.41
C LYS A 6 -2.10 -7.05 7.21
N VAL A 7 -1.93 -5.74 7.29
CA VAL A 7 -2.10 -4.81 6.18
C VAL A 7 -0.71 -4.30 5.78
N TYR A 8 -0.41 -4.34 4.48
CA TYR A 8 0.85 -3.89 3.90
C TYR A 8 0.60 -2.66 3.03
N CYS A 9 1.41 -1.63 3.23
CA CYS A 9 1.39 -0.43 2.40
C CYS A 9 1.86 -0.76 0.97
N ASN A 10 1.03 -0.45 -0.01
CA ASN A 10 1.35 -0.61 -1.44
C ASN A 10 2.43 0.37 -1.96
N ILE A 11 3.06 1.16 -1.09
CA ILE A 11 4.20 2.03 -1.43
C ILE A 11 5.46 1.55 -0.70
N CYS A 12 5.45 1.55 0.63
CA CYS A 12 6.64 1.28 1.45
C CYS A 12 6.69 -0.12 2.10
N LEU A 13 5.69 -0.97 1.85
CA LEU A 13 5.54 -2.30 2.46
C LEU A 13 5.33 -2.33 3.99
N ASP A 14 5.26 -1.17 4.65
CA ASP A 14 5.04 -1.10 6.09
C ASP A 14 3.77 -1.86 6.51
N SER A 15 3.89 -2.59 7.61
CA SER A 15 2.87 -3.46 8.19
C SER A 15 2.85 -3.38 9.72
N ASP A 16 3.30 -2.28 10.30
CA ASP A 16 3.21 -2.04 11.75
C ASP A 16 1.73 -2.06 12.20
N ASP A 17 1.44 -2.77 13.28
CA ASP A 17 0.09 -2.91 13.82
C ASP A 17 -0.49 -1.56 14.34
N ASN A 18 0.37 -0.57 14.59
CA ASN A 18 -0.01 0.78 15.00
C ASN A 18 -0.15 1.77 13.83
N ALA A 19 0.21 1.35 12.61
CA ALA A 19 0.08 2.21 11.43
C ALA A 19 -1.39 2.36 11.02
N VAL A 20 -1.75 3.57 10.58
CA VAL A 20 -3.07 3.85 10.00
C VAL A 20 -2.99 3.69 8.49
N PHE A 21 -3.92 2.92 7.93
CA PHE A 21 -4.03 2.65 6.50
C PHE A 21 -5.31 3.25 5.92
N ILE A 22 -5.22 3.73 4.68
CA ILE A 22 -6.36 4.16 3.87
C ILE A 22 -6.44 3.27 2.64
N GLN A 23 -7.65 2.83 2.30
CA GLN A 23 -7.89 2.10 1.05
C GLN A 23 -8.05 3.08 -0.11
N ALA A 24 -7.39 2.79 -1.22
CA ALA A 24 -7.48 3.55 -2.47
C ALA A 24 -7.70 2.61 -3.67
N ILE A 25 -8.10 3.17 -4.81
CA ILE A 25 -8.21 2.43 -6.08
C ILE A 25 -7.03 2.84 -6.97
N HIS A 26 -6.22 1.87 -7.37
CA HIS A 26 -5.12 2.06 -8.30
C HIS A 26 -5.21 1.04 -9.44
N LYS A 27 -5.28 1.50 -10.69
CA LYS A 27 -5.42 0.64 -11.89
C LYS A 27 -6.58 -0.38 -11.80
N GLY A 28 -7.67 -0.01 -11.13
CA GLY A 28 -8.84 -0.88 -10.93
C GLY A 28 -8.72 -1.86 -9.77
N GLU A 29 -7.61 -1.85 -9.02
CA GLU A 29 -7.40 -2.68 -7.84
C GLU A 29 -7.55 -1.87 -6.55
N ASN A 30 -8.14 -2.48 -5.51
CA ASN A 30 -8.12 -1.94 -4.16
C ASN A 30 -6.72 -2.16 -3.54
N VAL A 31 -6.06 -1.06 -3.19
CA VAL A 31 -4.75 -1.02 -2.54
C VAL A 31 -4.88 -0.38 -1.16
N ASP A 32 -3.98 -0.75 -0.23
CA ASP A 32 -3.94 -0.15 1.10
C ASP A 32 -2.65 0.67 1.22
N ILE A 33 -2.75 1.93 1.67
CA ILE A 33 -1.62 2.85 1.75
C ILE A 33 -1.54 3.40 3.18
N CYS A 34 -0.38 3.31 3.82
CA CYS A 34 -0.19 3.91 5.14
C CYS A 34 -0.22 5.44 5.04
N THR A 35 -0.74 6.12 6.06
CA THR A 35 -0.87 7.58 6.05
C THR A 35 0.47 8.31 5.91
N SER A 36 1.57 7.69 6.31
CA SER A 36 2.94 8.20 6.10
C SER A 36 3.32 8.32 4.62
N CYS A 37 2.76 7.49 3.73
CA CYS A 37 2.98 7.56 2.30
C CYS A 37 1.96 8.43 1.56
N MET A 38 1.02 9.06 2.27
CA MET A 38 0.00 9.92 1.66
C MET A 38 0.58 11.10 0.85
N PRO A 39 1.69 11.75 1.24
CA PRO A 39 2.29 12.80 0.41
C PRO A 39 2.68 12.31 -0.99
N THR A 40 3.13 11.06 -1.11
CA THR A 40 3.43 10.41 -2.40
C THR A 40 2.17 10.22 -3.24
N VAL A 41 1.02 9.95 -2.61
CA VAL A 41 -0.27 9.83 -3.30
C VAL A 41 -0.81 11.18 -3.76
N ILE A 42 -0.71 12.21 -2.92
CA ILE A 42 -1.26 13.54 -3.20
C ILE A 42 -0.42 14.29 -4.24
N HIS A 43 0.90 14.19 -4.15
CA HIS A 43 1.82 14.97 -4.99
C HIS A 43 2.52 14.15 -6.07
N GLY A 44 2.57 12.84 -5.94
CA GLY A 44 3.25 11.96 -6.89
C GLY A 44 2.35 11.54 -8.06
N SER A 45 2.99 11.08 -9.15
CA SER A 45 2.29 10.24 -10.10
C SER A 45 2.06 8.89 -9.41
N GLY A 46 0.86 8.31 -9.51
CA GLY A 46 0.54 7.01 -8.89
C GLY A 46 1.43 5.83 -9.32
N SER A 47 2.51 6.07 -10.08
CA SER A 47 3.57 5.14 -10.44
C SER A 47 4.32 4.55 -9.25
N ALA A 48 4.37 5.24 -8.12
CA ALA A 48 5.00 4.74 -6.89
C ALA A 48 4.14 3.69 -6.15
N ILE A 49 2.89 3.48 -6.58
CA ILE A 49 1.96 2.53 -5.98
C ILE A 49 2.11 1.17 -6.69
N LYS A 50 2.54 0.16 -5.94
CA LYS A 50 2.65 -1.24 -6.37
C LYS A 50 1.28 -1.92 -6.36
N SER A 51 1.05 -2.83 -7.29
CA SER A 51 -0.08 -3.77 -7.25
C SER A 51 0.00 -4.72 -6.05
N ASN A 52 -1.11 -5.35 -5.66
CA ASN A 52 -1.05 -6.33 -4.57
C ASN A 52 -0.18 -7.54 -4.92
N ALA A 53 -0.07 -7.90 -6.21
CA ALA A 53 0.80 -8.96 -6.69
C ALA A 53 2.29 -8.61 -6.49
N GLU A 54 2.69 -7.38 -6.83
CA GLU A 54 4.06 -6.89 -6.58
C GLU A 54 4.39 -6.88 -5.09
N VAL A 55 3.50 -6.33 -4.26
CA VAL A 55 3.69 -6.33 -2.79
C VAL A 55 3.82 -7.76 -2.27
N LYS A 56 2.95 -8.68 -2.72
CA LYS A 56 2.98 -10.08 -2.31
C LYS A 56 4.33 -10.74 -2.63
N ASN A 57 4.86 -10.53 -3.84
CA ASN A 57 6.14 -11.08 -4.25
C ASN A 57 7.33 -10.51 -3.46
N GLU A 58 7.21 -9.31 -2.88
CA GLU A 58 8.26 -8.66 -2.10
C GLU A 58 8.23 -9.02 -0.60
N VAL A 59 7.11 -9.51 -0.08
CA VAL A 59 6.94 -9.89 1.34
C VAL A 59 7.02 -11.41 1.59
N GLU A 60 7.11 -12.22 0.52
CA GLU A 60 7.40 -13.66 0.55
C GLU A 60 8.91 -13.94 0.48
#